data_AF-A0A8M1GHZ3-F1
#
_entry.id   AF-A0A8M1GHZ3-F1
#
_cell.length_a   1.000
_cell.length_b   1.000
_cell.length_c   1.000
_cell.angle_alpha   90.00
_cell.angle_beta   90.00
_cell.angle_gamma   90.00
#
_symmetry.space_group_name_H-M   'P 1'
#
loop_
_entity.id
_entity.type
_entity.pdbx_description
1 polymer ?
#
loop_
_entity_poly.entity_id
_entity_poly.type
_entity_poly.pdbx_seq_one_letter_code
_entity_poly.pdbx_strand_id
1 'polypeptide(L)'
;MRREELLACVLAERKAAGAMMRKRKQAEVPSSPSRPALDRAKMEISSQGPSIKKPLMETRRIPMASPQTLLLCLLVLAVTEGWGRQAAIPGCHLHPFNVTVRSDRQGTCQGSHVAQACVGHCESSAFPSRYSVLVASGYRHNVTSVSQCCTISGLKKVKVQLQCGGDRREELEIFTARACQCDMCRLSRY
;
A
#
# COMPACT_ATOMS: atom_id res chain seq x y z
N MET A 1 -9.24 -16.44 43.69
CA MET A 1 -8.95 -16.53 42.24
C MET A 1 -8.47 -17.92 41.91
N ARG A 2 -9.37 -18.78 41.43
CA ARG A 2 -9.08 -20.19 41.13
C ARG A 2 -9.09 -20.39 39.62
N ARG A 3 -8.13 -21.20 39.19
CA ARG A 3 -7.77 -21.69 37.84
C ARG A 3 -8.93 -22.23 36.97
N GLU A 4 -10.13 -22.34 37.52
CA GLU A 4 -11.35 -22.87 36.89
C GLU A 4 -12.05 -21.84 35.97
N GLU A 5 -11.95 -20.53 36.25
CA GLU A 5 -12.62 -19.49 35.43
C GLU A 5 -11.92 -19.23 34.08
N LEU A 6 -10.61 -19.48 34.01
CA LEU A 6 -9.83 -19.29 32.78
C LEU A 6 -10.17 -20.35 31.71
N LEU A 7 -10.56 -21.56 32.13
CA LEU A 7 -10.99 -22.61 31.20
C LEU A 7 -12.35 -22.30 30.57
N ALA A 8 -13.24 -21.61 31.29
CA ALA A 8 -14.54 -21.20 30.80
C ALA A 8 -14.45 -20.11 29.70
N CYS A 9 -13.52 -19.15 29.82
CA CYS A 9 -13.26 -18.17 28.76
C CYS A 9 -12.71 -18.81 27.47
N VAL A 10 -11.79 -19.76 27.59
CA VAL A 10 -11.16 -20.40 26.41
C VAL A 10 -12.13 -21.34 25.68
N LEU A 11 -13.06 -21.99 26.40
CA LEU A 11 -14.09 -22.84 25.80
C LEU A 11 -15.23 -22.04 25.16
N ALA A 12 -15.54 -20.83 25.66
CA ALA A 12 -16.53 -19.94 25.05
C ALA A 12 -16.04 -19.36 23.71
N GLU A 13 -14.77 -18.95 23.63
CA GLU A 13 -14.12 -18.46 22.40
C GLU A 13 -14.11 -19.53 21.29
N ARG A 14 -13.89 -20.82 21.64
CA ARG A 14 -13.88 -21.90 20.65
C ARG A 14 -15.26 -22.26 20.08
N LYS A 15 -16.36 -22.02 20.81
CA LYS A 15 -17.71 -22.29 20.29
C LYS A 15 -18.23 -21.19 19.34
N ALA A 16 -17.69 -19.98 19.40
CA ALA A 16 -18.08 -18.89 18.50
C ALA A 16 -17.40 -18.96 17.12
N ALA A 17 -16.21 -19.58 17.02
CA ALA A 17 -15.45 -19.67 15.77
C ALA A 17 -16.01 -20.68 14.74
N GLY A 18 -16.96 -21.56 15.14
CA GLY A 18 -17.48 -22.63 14.28
C GLY A 18 -18.75 -22.32 13.48
N ALA A 19 -19.37 -21.14 13.64
CA ALA A 19 -20.74 -20.88 13.16
C ALA A 19 -20.90 -19.71 12.16
N MET A 20 -19.88 -19.43 11.34
CA MET A 20 -19.89 -18.31 10.38
C MET A 20 -19.42 -18.75 8.98
N MET A 21 -20.15 -19.66 8.35
CA MET A 21 -20.10 -19.84 6.89
C MET A 21 -21.53 -19.98 6.37
N ARG A 22 -22.23 -18.85 6.19
CA ARG A 22 -23.42 -18.79 5.33
C ARG A 22 -23.25 -17.67 4.32
N LYS A 23 -22.90 -18.06 3.08
CA LYS A 23 -23.02 -17.23 1.88
C LYS A 23 -24.43 -16.63 1.82
N ARG A 24 -24.54 -15.30 1.69
CA ARG A 24 -25.77 -14.64 1.22
C ARG A 24 -25.49 -13.95 -0.11
N LYS A 25 -26.46 -14.15 -1.01
CA LYS A 25 -26.48 -13.77 -2.42
C LYS A 25 -26.31 -12.26 -2.59
N GLN A 26 -25.58 -11.92 -3.64
CA GLN A 26 -25.40 -10.58 -4.17
C GLN A 26 -26.77 -10.01 -4.58
N ALA A 27 -27.07 -8.78 -4.15
CA ALA A 27 -28.17 -7.98 -4.66
C ALA A 27 -27.58 -6.65 -5.18
N GLU A 28 -27.74 -6.43 -6.48
CA GLU A 28 -27.39 -5.21 -7.23
C GLU A 28 -28.35 -4.05 -6.94
N VAL A 29 -27.85 -2.81 -6.81
CA VAL A 29 -28.55 -1.52 -6.98
C VAL A 29 -27.47 -0.43 -7.25
N PRO A 30 -27.73 0.62 -8.07
CA PRO A 30 -26.87 0.97 -9.21
C PRO A 30 -25.84 2.08 -8.94
N SER A 31 -24.75 2.01 -9.70
CA SER A 31 -23.68 3.01 -9.80
C SER A 31 -23.83 3.90 -11.05
N SER A 32 -23.50 5.18 -10.94
CA SER A 32 -23.20 6.08 -12.08
C SER A 32 -22.22 7.19 -11.65
N PRO A 33 -21.41 7.77 -12.56
CA PRO A 33 -20.62 7.14 -13.61
C PRO A 33 -19.11 7.51 -13.50
N SER A 34 -18.23 6.55 -13.79
CA SER A 34 -16.79 6.78 -13.93
C SER A 34 -16.41 6.85 -15.42
N ARG A 35 -15.55 7.81 -15.78
CA ARG A 35 -15.00 8.06 -17.13
C ARG A 35 -14.05 6.93 -17.62
N PRO A 36 -13.72 6.86 -18.94
CA PRO A 36 -13.49 5.60 -19.65
C PRO A 36 -12.11 4.98 -19.44
N ALA A 37 -12.10 3.64 -19.40
CA ALA A 37 -10.92 2.80 -19.30
C ALA A 37 -10.24 2.62 -20.66
N LEU A 38 -8.91 2.75 -20.67
CA LEU A 38 -8.00 2.48 -21.77
C LEU A 38 -7.96 0.97 -22.10
N ASP A 39 -8.05 0.64 -23.38
CA ASP A 39 -8.23 -0.70 -23.95
C ASP A 39 -7.21 -1.74 -23.47
N ARG A 40 -7.72 -2.87 -22.93
CA ARG A 40 -6.96 -4.10 -22.75
C ARG A 40 -6.99 -4.89 -24.06
N ALA A 41 -5.83 -5.03 -24.71
CA ALA A 41 -5.64 -5.96 -25.81
C ALA A 41 -5.99 -7.40 -25.37
N LYS A 42 -6.90 -8.02 -26.12
CA LYS A 42 -7.35 -9.41 -25.96
C LYS A 42 -6.39 -10.32 -26.73
N MET A 43 -5.63 -11.17 -26.04
CA MET A 43 -4.89 -12.26 -26.67
C MET A 43 -5.68 -13.56 -26.54
N GLU A 44 -6.30 -13.98 -27.65
CA GLU A 44 -6.91 -15.29 -27.83
C GLU A 44 -5.83 -16.31 -28.20
N ILE A 45 -5.79 -17.45 -27.50
CA ILE A 45 -5.05 -18.63 -27.97
C ILE A 45 -6.10 -19.68 -28.35
N SER A 46 -6.34 -19.77 -29.65
CA SER A 46 -7.00 -20.91 -30.30
C SER A 46 -6.05 -22.09 -30.29
N SER A 47 -6.52 -23.26 -29.85
CA SER A 47 -5.93 -24.53 -30.29
C SER A 47 -6.98 -25.62 -30.34
N GLN A 48 -7.19 -26.13 -31.55
CA GLN A 48 -7.95 -27.33 -31.88
C GLN A 48 -7.36 -28.52 -31.12
N GLY A 49 -8.23 -29.29 -30.43
CA GLY A 49 -7.82 -30.51 -29.74
C GLY A 49 -7.82 -31.73 -30.66
N PRO A 50 -6.84 -32.64 -30.55
CA PRO A 50 -6.98 -34.01 -30.99
C PRO A 50 -7.35 -34.92 -29.82
N SER A 51 -8.44 -35.66 -29.99
CA SER A 51 -8.87 -36.79 -29.16
C SER A 51 -7.88 -37.95 -29.27
N ILE A 52 -7.13 -38.25 -28.20
CA ILE A 52 -6.46 -39.56 -28.04
C ILE A 52 -6.55 -40.02 -26.58
N LYS A 53 -6.88 -41.31 -26.46
CA LYS A 53 -7.26 -42.11 -25.30
C LYS A 53 -6.23 -42.07 -24.16
N LYS A 54 -6.73 -42.17 -22.92
CA LYS A 54 -5.94 -42.32 -21.68
C LYS A 54 -5.00 -43.53 -21.77
N PRO A 55 -3.70 -43.39 -21.48
CA PRO A 55 -2.89 -44.48 -20.96
C PRO A 55 -2.86 -44.40 -19.42
N LEU A 56 -3.00 -45.58 -18.83
CA LEU A 56 -2.66 -45.96 -17.47
C LEU A 56 -1.41 -45.23 -16.95
N MET A 57 -1.47 -44.69 -15.73
CA MET A 57 -0.34 -44.04 -15.05
C MET A 57 0.83 -45.00 -14.92
N GLU A 58 1.84 -44.83 -15.78
CA GLU A 58 3.15 -45.38 -15.52
C GLU A 58 3.86 -44.43 -14.57
N THR A 59 4.24 -44.97 -13.41
CA THR A 59 5.02 -44.25 -12.40
C THR A 59 6.40 -43.96 -12.98
N ARG A 60 6.52 -42.81 -13.67
CA ARG A 60 7.81 -42.30 -14.13
C ARG A 60 8.61 -41.98 -12.88
N ARG A 61 9.57 -42.84 -12.54
CA ARG A 61 10.56 -42.58 -11.50
C ARG A 61 11.20 -41.23 -11.80
N ILE A 62 11.05 -40.29 -10.87
CA ILE A 62 11.75 -39.01 -10.90
C ILE A 62 13.24 -39.35 -10.84
N PRO A 63 14.07 -38.95 -11.83
CA PRO A 63 15.52 -39.10 -11.71
C PRO A 63 15.94 -38.36 -10.45
N MET A 64 16.61 -39.06 -9.53
CA MET A 64 17.21 -38.42 -8.36
C MET A 64 18.13 -37.31 -8.87
N ALA A 65 17.75 -36.06 -8.59
CA ALA A 65 18.57 -34.92 -8.90
C ALA A 65 19.94 -35.16 -8.25
N SER A 66 21.00 -35.12 -9.06
CA SER A 66 22.38 -35.22 -8.57
C SER A 66 22.57 -34.26 -7.39
N PRO A 67 23.38 -34.60 -6.38
CA PRO A 67 23.72 -33.68 -5.29
C PRO A 67 24.18 -32.31 -5.81
N GLN A 68 24.81 -32.30 -6.99
CA GLN A 68 25.25 -31.09 -7.67
C GLN A 68 24.08 -30.24 -8.19
N THR A 69 23.03 -30.86 -8.72
CA THR A 69 21.81 -30.16 -9.19
C THR A 69 21.03 -29.56 -8.02
N LEU A 70 20.90 -30.31 -6.92
CA LEU A 70 20.31 -29.80 -5.68
C LEU A 70 21.11 -28.61 -5.12
N LEU A 71 22.44 -28.73 -5.08
CA LEU A 71 23.33 -27.65 -4.66
C LEU A 71 23.20 -26.42 -5.57
N LEU A 72 23.17 -26.60 -6.89
CA LEU A 72 22.94 -25.53 -7.86
C LEU A 72 21.58 -24.86 -7.66
N CYS A 73 20.51 -25.61 -7.45
CA CYS A 73 19.19 -25.03 -7.15
C CYS A 73 19.17 -24.25 -5.84
N LEU A 74 19.82 -24.75 -4.79
CA LEU A 74 19.96 -24.07 -3.51
C LEU A 74 20.78 -22.77 -3.63
N LEU A 75 21.87 -22.80 -4.41
CA LEU A 75 22.68 -21.61 -4.71
C LEU A 75 21.87 -20.56 -5.49
N VAL A 76 21.09 -20.99 -6.49
CA VAL A 76 20.21 -20.07 -7.24
C VAL A 76 19.16 -19.45 -6.34
N LEU A 77 18.51 -20.22 -5.47
CA LEU A 77 17.53 -19.70 -4.51
C LEU A 77 18.18 -18.67 -3.55
N ALA A 78 19.35 -18.98 -3.00
CA ALA A 78 20.09 -18.07 -2.12
C ALA A 78 20.50 -16.75 -2.80
N VAL A 79 20.80 -16.78 -4.11
CA VAL A 79 21.11 -15.57 -4.89
C VAL A 79 19.85 -14.76 -5.22
N THR A 80 18.69 -15.40 -5.38
CA THR A 80 17.42 -14.72 -5.70
C THR A 80 16.70 -14.09 -4.51
N GLU A 81 17.06 -14.42 -3.26
CA GLU A 81 16.45 -13.80 -2.07
C GLU A 81 16.77 -12.29 -1.94
N GLY A 82 17.72 -11.76 -2.72
CA GLY A 82 18.13 -10.36 -2.68
C GLY A 82 17.24 -9.36 -3.45
N TRP A 83 16.34 -9.81 -4.31
CA TRP A 83 15.59 -8.91 -5.23
C TRP A 83 14.09 -8.77 -4.89
N GLY A 84 13.72 -9.10 -3.67
CA GLY A 84 12.33 -9.39 -3.33
C GLY A 84 11.78 -8.66 -2.11
N ARG A 85 12.21 -7.41 -1.83
CA ARG A 85 11.48 -6.41 -1.02
C ARG A 85 12.44 -5.28 -0.68
N GLN A 86 12.29 -4.13 -1.32
CA GLN A 86 12.55 -2.87 -0.62
C GLN A 86 11.52 -2.85 0.52
N ALA A 87 11.86 -3.42 1.68
CA ALA A 87 11.02 -3.31 2.86
C ALA A 87 10.92 -1.82 3.13
N ALA A 88 9.75 -1.23 2.85
CA ALA A 88 9.51 0.18 3.09
C ALA A 88 9.93 0.45 4.53
N ILE A 89 10.98 1.27 4.71
CA ILE A 89 11.53 1.55 6.04
C ILE A 89 10.35 2.04 6.87
N PRO A 90 9.98 1.33 7.95
CA PRO A 90 8.82 1.71 8.74
C PRO A 90 9.04 3.10 9.33
N GLY A 91 7.97 3.91 9.33
CA GLY A 91 8.01 5.29 9.78
C GLY A 91 7.94 6.31 8.64
N CYS A 92 8.00 7.59 9.02
CA CYS A 92 7.78 8.75 8.16
C CYS A 92 9.02 9.63 8.17
N HIS A 93 9.60 9.89 7.00
CA HIS A 93 10.90 10.54 6.86
C HIS A 93 10.90 11.63 5.79
N LEU A 94 11.92 12.50 5.87
CA LEU A 94 12.17 13.52 4.86
C LEU A 94 12.77 12.88 3.61
N HIS A 95 12.25 13.27 2.46
CA HIS A 95 12.75 12.85 1.16
C HIS A 95 13.10 14.07 0.30
N PRO A 96 14.37 14.21 -0.13
CA PRO A 96 14.77 15.31 -1.00
C PRO A 96 14.26 15.07 -2.42
N PHE A 97 13.74 16.12 -3.06
CA PHE A 97 13.31 16.08 -4.46
C PHE A 97 13.57 17.43 -5.15
N ASN A 98 13.83 17.37 -6.45
CA ASN A 98 14.09 18.55 -7.25
C ASN A 98 12.77 19.19 -7.68
N VAL A 99 12.59 20.46 -7.34
CA VAL A 99 11.46 21.28 -7.80
C VAL A 99 11.95 22.38 -8.71
N THR A 100 11.25 22.57 -9.82
CA THR A 100 11.39 23.76 -10.64
C THR A 100 10.38 24.80 -10.17
N VAL A 101 10.87 26.01 -9.91
CA VAL A 101 10.09 27.13 -9.42
C VAL A 101 10.05 28.18 -10.53
N ARG A 102 8.86 28.73 -10.80
CA ARG A 102 8.65 29.79 -11.79
C ARG A 102 7.96 30.98 -11.12
N SER A 103 8.37 32.19 -11.49
CA SER A 103 7.78 33.43 -10.94
C SER A 103 6.34 33.64 -11.44
N ASP A 104 6.07 33.27 -12.69
CA ASP A 104 4.81 33.47 -13.38
C ASP A 104 4.37 32.26 -14.22
N ARG A 105 3.10 32.24 -14.67
CA ARG A 105 2.55 31.17 -15.52
C ARG A 105 3.20 31.12 -16.91
N GLN A 106 3.75 32.24 -17.36
CA GLN A 106 4.43 32.35 -18.65
C GLN A 106 5.86 31.79 -18.58
N GLY A 107 6.42 31.59 -17.37
CA GLY A 107 7.73 30.97 -17.16
C GLY A 107 8.89 31.88 -17.54
N THR A 108 8.71 33.19 -17.47
CA THR A 108 9.72 34.19 -17.86
C THR A 108 10.95 34.17 -16.95
N CYS A 109 10.77 33.71 -15.71
CA CYS A 109 11.82 33.47 -14.72
C CYS A 109 11.68 32.07 -14.13
N GLN A 110 12.76 31.30 -14.10
CA GLN A 110 12.77 29.95 -13.54
C GLN A 110 14.04 29.65 -12.72
N GLY A 111 13.88 28.79 -11.73
CA GLY A 111 14.98 28.28 -10.90
C GLY A 111 14.70 26.85 -10.48
N SER A 112 15.73 26.18 -9.96
CA SER A 112 15.61 24.83 -9.41
C SER A 112 16.09 24.84 -7.96
N HIS A 113 15.41 24.08 -7.11
CA HIS A 113 15.78 23.93 -5.71
C HIS A 113 15.51 22.50 -5.24
N VAL A 114 16.31 22.01 -4.31
CA VAL A 114 16.07 20.73 -3.64
C VAL A 114 15.09 20.97 -2.49
N ALA A 115 13.81 20.66 -2.71
CA ALA A 115 12.81 20.67 -1.66
C ALA A 115 12.80 19.35 -0.90
N GLN A 116 12.16 19.33 0.26
CA GLN A 116 11.95 18.17 1.10
C GLN A 116 10.46 17.86 1.15
N ALA A 117 10.12 16.59 0.94
CA ALA A 117 8.78 16.03 1.09
C ALA A 117 8.76 15.02 2.25
N CYS A 118 7.56 14.61 2.67
CA CYS A 118 7.39 13.53 3.62
C CYS A 118 6.98 12.26 2.89
N VAL A 119 7.73 11.18 3.08
CA VAL A 119 7.47 9.86 2.51
C VAL A 119 7.65 8.81 3.59
N GLY A 120 6.80 7.79 3.59
CA GLY A 120 6.93 6.71 4.56
C GLY A 120 5.66 5.90 4.77
N HIS A 121 5.78 4.90 5.63
CA HIS A 121 4.70 4.02 6.04
C HIS A 121 4.35 4.26 7.52
N CYS A 122 3.08 4.62 7.77
CA CYS A 122 2.54 4.81 9.11
C CYS A 122 1.54 3.72 9.45
N GLU A 123 1.60 3.22 10.68
CA GLU A 123 0.73 2.15 11.14
C GLU A 123 -0.71 2.66 11.33
N SER A 124 -1.67 1.90 10.81
CA SER A 124 -3.09 2.17 10.96
C SER A 124 -3.79 0.92 11.48
N SER A 125 -4.86 1.11 12.24
CA SER A 125 -5.62 0.00 12.83
C SER A 125 -7.12 0.19 12.65
N ALA A 126 -7.84 -0.93 12.66
CA ALA A 126 -9.29 -0.96 12.68
C ALA A 126 -9.74 -2.05 13.66
N PHE A 127 -10.70 -1.71 14.51
CA PHE A 127 -11.21 -2.58 15.55
C PHE A 127 -12.73 -2.42 15.68
N PRO A 128 -13.44 -3.43 16.20
CA PRO A 128 -14.86 -3.30 16.49
C PRO A 128 -15.14 -2.09 17.37
N SER A 129 -16.14 -1.30 17.01
CA SER A 129 -16.50 -0.12 17.78
C SER A 129 -16.90 -0.49 19.20
N ARG A 130 -16.51 0.37 20.16
CA ARG A 130 -16.98 0.23 21.55
C ARG A 130 -18.50 0.32 21.60
N TYR A 131 -19.11 -0.36 22.58
CA TYR A 131 -20.57 -0.37 22.74
C TYR A 131 -21.18 1.04 22.83
N SER A 132 -20.50 1.98 23.52
CA SER A 132 -20.94 3.37 23.59
C SER A 132 -21.03 4.05 22.21
N VAL A 133 -20.10 3.78 21.30
CA VAL A 133 -20.09 4.31 19.94
C VAL A 133 -21.17 3.64 19.09
N LEU A 134 -21.39 2.33 19.28
CA LEU A 134 -22.46 1.61 18.60
C LEU A 134 -23.83 2.20 18.94
N VAL A 135 -24.14 2.38 20.23
CA VAL A 135 -25.43 2.93 20.67
C VAL A 135 -25.58 4.39 20.23
N ALA A 136 -24.55 5.22 20.41
CA ALA A 136 -24.59 6.63 20.02
C ALA A 136 -24.74 6.84 18.50
N SER A 137 -24.22 5.91 17.69
CA SER A 137 -24.36 5.97 16.22
C SER A 137 -25.61 5.27 15.69
N GLY A 138 -26.46 4.70 16.56
CA GLY A 138 -27.59 3.87 16.13
C GLY A 138 -27.15 2.64 15.33
N TYR A 139 -26.04 2.02 15.74
CA TYR A 139 -25.40 0.86 15.09
C TYR A 139 -25.00 1.10 13.63
N ARG A 140 -24.70 2.36 13.28
CA ARG A 140 -24.21 2.73 11.95
C ARG A 140 -22.69 2.65 11.84
N HIS A 141 -21.97 2.82 12.95
CA HIS A 141 -20.51 2.78 12.97
C HIS A 141 -20.01 1.55 13.73
N ASN A 142 -20.00 0.41 13.05
CA ASN A 142 -19.68 -0.89 13.64
C ASN A 142 -18.17 -1.14 13.82
N VAL A 143 -17.36 -0.40 13.06
CA VAL A 143 -15.90 -0.45 13.11
C VAL A 143 -15.39 0.95 13.41
N THR A 144 -14.46 1.04 14.35
CA THR A 144 -13.67 2.23 14.61
C THR A 144 -12.29 2.03 14.00
N SER A 145 -11.84 2.99 13.20
CA SER A 145 -10.50 2.98 12.63
C SER A 145 -9.67 4.15 13.15
N VAL A 146 -8.38 3.89 13.34
CA VAL A 146 -7.35 4.89 13.59
C VAL A 146 -6.42 4.85 12.39
N SER A 147 -6.59 5.81 11.48
CA SER A 147 -5.76 5.96 10.29
C SER A 147 -4.67 7.00 10.54
N GLN A 148 -3.41 6.58 10.38
CA GLN A 148 -2.26 7.47 10.42
C GLN A 148 -1.70 7.67 9.01
N CYS A 149 -1.39 8.93 8.69
CA CYS A 149 -0.80 9.37 7.44
C CYS A 149 0.58 9.99 7.73
N CYS A 150 1.54 9.80 6.82
CA CYS A 150 2.82 10.50 6.87
C CYS A 150 2.62 11.95 6.42
N THR A 151 2.75 12.89 7.36
CA THR A 151 2.41 14.30 7.12
C THR A 151 3.54 15.25 7.54
N ILE A 152 3.51 16.46 6.98
CA ILE A 152 4.45 17.54 7.32
C ILE A 152 4.09 18.10 8.70
N SER A 153 4.97 17.91 9.68
CA SER A 153 4.83 18.46 11.03
C SER A 153 5.52 19.82 11.21
N GLY A 154 6.45 20.16 10.32
CA GLY A 154 7.12 21.45 10.31
C GLY A 154 7.47 21.92 8.91
N LEU A 155 7.31 23.21 8.65
CA LEU A 155 7.72 23.86 7.40
C LEU A 155 8.93 24.77 7.64
N LYS A 156 9.72 24.98 6.60
CA LYS A 156 10.80 25.98 6.56
C LYS A 156 10.67 26.79 5.26
N LYS A 157 10.89 28.09 5.36
CA LYS A 157 11.04 28.97 4.20
C LYS A 157 12.48 28.90 3.68
N VAL A 158 12.62 28.81 2.36
CA VAL A 158 13.92 28.83 1.67
C VAL A 158 13.84 29.78 0.49
N LYS A 159 14.93 30.49 0.24
CA LYS A 159 15.05 31.46 -0.83
C LYS A 159 15.66 30.77 -2.05
N VAL A 160 15.02 30.94 -3.21
CA VAL A 160 15.41 30.32 -4.48
C VAL A 160 15.77 31.43 -5.46
N GLN A 161 16.97 31.34 -6.04
CA GLN A 161 17.36 32.24 -7.12
C GLN A 161 16.72 31.79 -8.43
N LEU A 162 16.02 32.72 -9.08
CA LEU A 162 15.42 32.55 -10.39
C LEU A 162 16.28 33.26 -11.43
N GLN A 163 16.48 32.59 -12.56
CA GLN A 163 17.10 33.16 -13.75
C GLN A 163 15.98 33.60 -14.70
N CYS A 164 16.01 34.88 -15.08
CA CYS A 164 15.07 35.48 -16.02
C CYS A 164 15.75 35.73 -17.37
N GLY A 165 14.98 36.09 -18.41
CA GLY A 165 15.55 36.53 -19.68
C GLY A 165 16.58 37.67 -19.50
N GLY A 166 17.75 37.54 -20.14
CA GLY A 166 18.90 38.43 -19.94
C GLY A 166 19.76 38.01 -18.74
N ASP A 167 20.39 38.97 -18.07
CA ASP A 167 21.26 38.74 -16.90
C ASP A 167 20.56 39.08 -15.56
N ARG A 168 19.22 39.16 -15.60
CA ARG A 168 18.41 39.51 -14.43
C ARG A 168 18.21 38.30 -13.53
N ARG A 169 18.53 38.47 -12.24
CA ARG A 169 18.29 37.48 -11.19
C ARG A 169 17.22 37.99 -10.23
N GLU A 170 16.30 37.10 -9.88
CA GLU A 170 15.25 37.36 -8.91
C GLU A 170 15.33 36.33 -7.77
N GLU A 171 14.76 36.65 -6.61
CA GLU A 171 14.71 35.75 -5.46
C GLU A 171 13.26 35.50 -5.05
N LEU A 172 12.91 34.24 -4.87
CA LEU A 172 11.57 33.83 -4.45
C LEU A 172 11.63 32.93 -3.22
N GLU A 173 10.75 33.17 -2.25
CA GLU A 173 10.60 32.31 -1.08
C GLU A 173 9.62 31.17 -1.35
N ILE A 174 10.06 29.93 -1.14
CA ILE A 174 9.21 28.74 -1.16
C ILE A 174 9.20 28.07 0.21
N PHE A 175 8.16 27.28 0.47
CA PHE A 175 8.10 26.41 1.65
C PHE A 175 8.57 25.00 1.31
N THR A 176 9.36 24.42 2.20
CA THR A 176 9.81 23.02 2.16
C THR A 176 9.49 22.35 3.49
N ALA A 177 9.32 21.02 3.49
CA ALA A 177 9.20 20.28 4.75
C ALA A 177 10.51 20.42 5.56
N ARG A 178 10.37 20.60 6.87
CA ARG A 178 11.46 20.60 7.86
C ARG A 178 11.41 19.35 8.73
N ALA A 179 10.21 18.85 9.00
CA ALA A 179 9.98 17.68 9.82
C ALA A 179 8.73 16.95 9.34
N CYS A 180 8.73 15.63 9.52
CA CYS A 180 7.67 14.72 9.13
C CYS A 180 7.27 13.88 10.35
N GLN A 181 5.98 13.53 10.45
CA GLN A 181 5.49 12.62 11.47
C GLN A 181 4.29 11.83 10.99
N CYS A 182 4.06 10.67 11.60
CA CYS A 182 2.79 9.96 11.48
C CYS A 182 1.76 10.68 12.35
N ASP A 183 0.68 11.17 11.74
CA ASP A 183 -0.43 11.83 12.43
C ASP A 183 -1.76 11.34 11.84
N MET A 184 -2.87 11.59 12.54
CA MET A 184 -4.20 11.26 12.03
C MET A 184 -4.44 11.85 10.64
N CYS A 185 -4.93 11.02 9.72
CA CYS A 185 -5.28 11.48 8.38
C CYS A 185 -6.41 12.52 8.45
N ARG A 186 -6.14 13.76 8.00
CA ARG A 186 -7.14 14.84 7.94
C ARG A 186 -7.63 15.01 6.51
N LEU A 187 -8.94 14.89 6.29
CA LEU A 187 -9.57 15.06 4.98
C LEU A 187 -9.33 16.44 4.36
N SER A 188 -9.12 17.49 5.16
CA SER A 188 -8.86 18.84 4.64
C SER A 188 -7.52 19.00 3.90
N ARG A 189 -6.66 17.97 3.90
CA ARG A 189 -5.35 18.00 3.23
C ARG A 189 -5.31 17.16 1.93
N TYR A 190 -6.39 16.49 1.56
CA TYR A 190 -6.49 15.61 0.39
C TYR A 190 -7.75 15.92 -0.41
#